data_AF-A0A4Y6PM83-F1
#
_entry.id   AF-A0A4Y6PM83-F1
#
_cell.length_a   1.000
_cell.length_b   1.000
_cell.length_c   1.000
_cell.angle_alpha   90.00
_cell.angle_beta   90.00
_cell.angle_gamma   90.00
#
_symmetry.space_group_name_H-M   'P 1'
#
loop_
_entity.id
_entity.type
_entity.pdbx_description
1 polymer ?
#
loop_
_entity_poly.entity_id
_entity_poly.type
_entity_poly.pdbx_seq_one_letter_code
_entity_poly.pdbx_strand_id
1 'polypeptide(L)' 'MADEQQPQEEPQEREATQEELDHHANQQNPNNEAHKKQQDNRADQLNPNNPKYRKSRKKD' A
#
# COMPACT_ATOMS: atom_id res chain seq x y z
N MET A 1 34.45 11.18 -26.94
CA MET A 1 33.08 10.67 -27.08
C MET A 1 33.15 9.17 -26.99
N ALA A 2 32.94 8.63 -25.80
CA ALA A 2 32.63 7.22 -25.61
C ALA A 2 31.35 7.23 -24.79
N ASP A 3 30.24 6.95 -25.48
CA ASP A 3 28.90 6.82 -24.92
C ASP A 3 28.89 5.50 -24.14
N GLU A 4 29.07 5.60 -22.83
CA GLU A 4 29.02 4.47 -21.91
C GLU A 4 27.55 4.08 -21.76
N GLN A 5 27.08 3.22 -22.67
CA GLN A 5 25.72 2.69 -22.64
C GLN A 5 25.54 1.86 -21.37
N GLN A 6 24.74 2.37 -20.44
CA GLN A 6 24.28 1.62 -19.28
C GLN A 6 23.44 0.41 -19.76
N PRO A 7 23.71 -0.81 -19.27
CA PRO A 7 22.88 -1.95 -19.61
C PRO A 7 21.46 -1.71 -19.07
N GLN A 8 20.49 -1.77 -19.97
CA GLN A 8 19.06 -1.74 -19.65
C GLN A 8 18.73 -3.06 -18.94
N GLU A 9 18.42 -3.02 -17.65
CA GLU A 9 17.91 -4.19 -16.93
C GLU A 9 16.53 -4.55 -17.48
N GLU A 10 16.43 -5.67 -18.20
CA GLU A 10 15.13 -6.25 -18.54
C GLU A 10 14.33 -6.53 -17.26
N PRO A 11 13.01 -6.28 -17.23
CA PRO A 11 12.20 -6.58 -16.06
C PRO A 11 12.14 -8.10 -15.88
N GLN A 12 12.96 -8.62 -14.97
CA GLN A 12 12.86 -10.00 -14.53
C GLN A 12 11.48 -10.20 -13.90
N GLU A 13 10.66 -11.08 -14.47
CA GLU A 13 9.41 -11.54 -13.85
C GLU A 13 9.77 -12.18 -12.51
N ARG A 14 9.59 -11.44 -11.42
CA ARG A 14 9.83 -11.96 -10.08
C ARG A 14 8.72 -12.94 -9.75
N GLU A 15 9.07 -14.21 -9.64
CA GLU A 15 8.17 -15.20 -9.07
C GLU A 15 7.82 -14.74 -7.64
N ALA A 16 6.54 -14.48 -7.39
CA ALA A 16 6.07 -14.05 -6.08
C ALA A 16 6.35 -15.16 -5.06
N THR A 17 7.08 -14.81 -4.01
CA THR A 17 7.33 -15.70 -2.88
C THR A 17 6.02 -16.05 -2.17
N GLN A 18 5.99 -17.19 -1.47
CA GLN A 18 4.82 -17.59 -0.70
C GLN A 18 4.42 -16.52 0.33
N GLU A 19 5.39 -15.84 0.93
CA GLU A 19 5.13 -14.73 1.85
C GLU A 19 4.43 -13.54 1.18
N GLU A 20 4.81 -13.20 -0.06
CA GLU A 20 4.15 -12.15 -0.84
C GLU A 20 2.72 -12.56 -1.23
N LEU A 21 2.51 -13.82 -1.58
CA LEU A 21 1.18 -14.36 -1.88
C LEU A 21 0.29 -14.37 -0.63
N ASP A 22 0.82 -14.76 0.52
CA ASP A 22 0.09 -14.77 1.79
C ASP A 22 -0.23 -13.35 2.25
N HIS A 23 0.73 -12.42 2.12
CA HIS A 23 0.49 -11.01 2.39
C HIS A 23 -0.59 -10.43 1.47
N HIS A 24 -0.53 -10.73 0.17
CA HIS A 24 -1.54 -10.32 -0.79
C HIS A 24 -2.92 -10.92 -0.47
N ALA A 25 -3.00 -12.21 -0.16
CA ALA A 25 -4.23 -12.88 0.23
C ALA A 25 -4.82 -12.27 1.52
N ASN A 26 -3.95 -11.95 2.49
CA ASN A 26 -4.35 -11.31 3.74
C ASN A 26 -4.93 -9.91 3.55
N GLN A 27 -4.41 -9.14 2.58
CA GLN A 27 -4.99 -7.85 2.21
C GLN A 27 -6.36 -7.99 1.56
N GLN A 28 -6.59 -9.05 0.78
CA GLN A 28 -7.86 -9.24 0.06
C GLN A 28 -8.91 -10.01 0.86
N ASN A 29 -8.55 -10.60 2.00
CA ASN A 29 -9.47 -11.37 2.83
C ASN A 29 -10.34 -10.43 3.69
N PRO A 30 -11.66 -10.32 3.43
CA PRO A 30 -12.55 -9.43 4.19
C PRO A 30 -12.71 -9.81 5.66
N ASN A 31 -12.41 -11.06 6.02
CA ASN A 31 -12.47 -11.55 7.40
C ASN A 31 -11.16 -11.29 8.17
N ASN A 32 -10.08 -10.87 7.49
CA ASN A 32 -8.82 -10.53 8.15
C ASN A 32 -8.95 -9.20 8.92
N GLU A 33 -8.51 -9.19 10.17
CA GLU A 33 -8.48 -7.99 11.00
C GLU A 33 -7.67 -6.85 10.38
N ALA A 34 -6.56 -7.16 9.70
CA ALA A 34 -5.72 -6.16 9.05
C ALA A 34 -6.50 -5.44 7.94
N HIS A 35 -7.26 -6.17 7.13
CA HIS A 35 -8.11 -5.60 6.08
C HIS A 35 -9.22 -4.72 6.68
N LYS A 36 -9.86 -5.15 7.78
CA LYS A 36 -10.86 -4.31 8.49
C LYS A 36 -10.25 -3.01 9.02
N LYS A 37 -9.08 -3.09 9.67
CA LYS A 37 -8.35 -1.89 10.18
C LYS A 37 -8.00 -0.93 9.05
N GLN A 38 -7.61 -1.43 7.88
CA GLN A 38 -7.34 -0.58 6.70
C GLN A 38 -8.61 0.14 6.23
N GLN A 39 -9.76 -0.54 6.19
CA GLN A 39 -11.03 0.08 5.83
C GLN A 39 -11.46 1.15 6.85
N ASP A 40 -11.35 0.87 8.15
CA ASP A 40 -11.67 1.83 9.21
C ASP A 40 -10.78 3.08 9.11
N ASN A 41 -9.46 2.89 8.93
CA ASN A 41 -8.53 3.99 8.74
C ASN A 41 -8.88 4.82 7.50
N ARG A 42 -9.25 4.18 6.40
CA ARG A 42 -9.69 4.88 5.18
C ARG A 42 -10.98 5.66 5.42
N ALA A 43 -11.96 5.08 6.12
CA ALA A 43 -13.20 5.76 6.46
C ALA A 43 -12.95 6.98 7.36
N ASP A 44 -12.11 6.82 8.38
CA ASP A 44 -11.69 7.90 9.28
C ASP A 44 -11.00 9.05 8.53
N GLN A 45 -10.22 8.76 7.49
CA GLN A 45 -9.52 9.73 6.65
C GLN A 45 -10.37 10.40 5.57
N LEU A 46 -11.52 9.83 5.22
CA LEU A 46 -12.41 10.36 4.18
C LEU A 46 -13.69 10.98 4.73
N ASN A 47 -13.97 10.80 6.03
CA ASN A 47 -15.14 11.37 6.67
C ASN A 47 -14.83 12.75 7.29
N PRO A 48 -15.25 13.88 6.68
CA PRO A 48 -14.99 15.23 7.22
C PRO A 48 -15.69 15.54 8.55
N ASN A 49 -16.70 14.74 8.92
CA ASN A 49 -17.37 14.82 10.21
C ASN A 49 -16.63 14.03 11.30
N ASN A 50 -15.65 13.20 10.95
CA ASN A 50 -14.84 12.47 11.92
C ASN A 50 -13.82 13.42 12.58
N PRO A 51 -13.69 13.43 13.92
CA PRO A 51 -12.67 14.21 14.61
C PRO A 51 -11.24 13.88 14.17
N LYS A 52 -10.94 12.62 13.83
CA LYS A 52 -9.61 12.18 13.36
C LYS A 52 -9.23 12.83 12.03
N TYR A 53 -10.17 12.93 11.09
CA TYR A 53 -9.99 13.67 9.84
C TYR A 53 -9.57 15.12 10.09
N ARG A 54 -10.25 15.81 11.00
CA ARG A 54 -9.96 17.22 11.28
C ARG A 54 -8.60 17.39 11.96
N LYS A 55 -8.22 16.46 12.83
CA LYS A 55 -6.89 16.43 13.47
C LYS A 55 -5.78 16.24 12.43
N SER A 56 -5.92 15.30 11.50
CA SER A 56 -4.88 15.06 10.47
C SER A 56 -4.72 16.20 9.47
N ARG A 57 -5.73 17.07 9.34
CA ARG A 57 -5.73 18.21 8.41
C ARG A 57 -5.39 19.56 9.05
N LYS A 58 -5.35 19.64 10.37
CA LYS A 58 -4.72 20.78 11.05
C LYS A 58 -3.21 20.64 10.85
N LYS A 59 -2.68 21.38 9.88
CA LYS A 59 -1.25 21.70 9.82
C LYS A 59 -0.99 22.68 10.96
N ASP A 60 0.05 22.42 11.75
CA ASP A 60 0.59 23.38 12.72
C ASP A 60 1.12 24.64 12.02
#